data_AF-A0A7C5HVL8-F1
#
_entry.id   AF-A0A7C5HVL8-F1
#
_cell.length_a   1.000
_cell.length_b   1.000
_cell.length_c   1.000
_cell.angle_alpha   90.00
_cell.angle_beta   90.00
_cell.angle_gamma   90.00
#
_symmetry.space_group_name_H-M   'P 1'
#
loop_
_entity.id
_entity.type
_entity.pdbx_description
1 polymer ?
#
loop_
_entity_poly.entity_id
_entity_poly.type
_entity_poly.pdbx_seq_one_letter_code
_entity_poly.pdbx_strand_id
1 'polypeptide(L)'
;MEATIVILIFAGSALLTALVLLRLRRKKRLSEKQGTNGREDALERIVLLRNQFPAPTDQQACDRIESEVRAVSRHFSMSTSIAPQKVYELAADLTKEIAGIYYPVVDNPVLQASISDLLRLNERIVTRLNLKVREFPLNTVKDINIQKILQGKDYYDSKIKNKIEWFKKYKILYKVGTRAWLSYNALNPWYWGRKIAYTSAREITFRYLLTWIITIVGEEAMAVYSRRDINTHEVAFERDLAFAMVDMAHTNKDISKETYAMVLDHVLNKARLSDGLRVNVLRALTVNGPKGMFVPKGVYTEKQAKRLLENVNRVAAADGELSPENRSRLDALKGALDSVSNNGTPT
;
A
#
# COMPACT_ATOMS: atom_id res chain seq x y z
N MET A 1 -54.79 -18.62 -15.42
CA MET A 1 -53.97 -17.38 -15.40
C MET A 1 -53.19 -17.19 -14.10
N GLU A 2 -53.63 -17.74 -12.96
CA GLU A 2 -52.92 -17.52 -11.69
C GLU A 2 -51.61 -18.32 -11.54
N ALA A 3 -51.58 -19.58 -12.00
CA ALA A 3 -50.38 -20.43 -11.88
C ALA A 3 -49.16 -19.86 -12.64
N THR A 4 -49.37 -19.24 -13.79
CA THR A 4 -48.31 -18.62 -14.61
C THR A 4 -47.71 -17.38 -13.97
N ILE A 5 -48.51 -16.60 -13.23
CA ILE A 5 -48.05 -15.41 -12.51
C ILE A 5 -47.21 -15.81 -11.30
N VAL A 6 -47.62 -16.86 -10.56
CA VAL A 6 -46.86 -17.38 -9.41
C VAL A 6 -45.49 -17.91 -9.85
N ILE A 7 -45.43 -18.64 -10.98
CA ILE A 7 -44.17 -19.16 -11.52
C ILE A 7 -43.22 -18.03 -11.93
N LEU A 8 -43.73 -16.95 -12.55
CA LEU A 8 -42.92 -15.80 -12.95
C LEU A 8 -42.37 -15.01 -11.75
N ILE A 9 -43.16 -14.85 -10.69
CA ILE A 9 -42.71 -14.19 -9.46
C ILE A 9 -41.61 -15.03 -8.77
N PHE A 10 -41.77 -16.35 -8.73
CA PHE A 10 -40.79 -17.24 -8.11
C PHE A 10 -39.48 -17.28 -8.91
N ALA A 11 -39.57 -17.33 -10.24
CA ALA A 11 -38.41 -17.24 -11.13
C ALA A 11 -37.69 -15.89 -10.99
N GLY A 12 -38.43 -14.78 -10.91
CA GLY A 12 -37.88 -13.45 -10.69
C GLY A 12 -37.14 -13.32 -9.36
N SER A 13 -37.72 -13.85 -8.28
CA SER A 13 -37.09 -13.90 -6.94
C SER A 13 -35.81 -14.74 -6.92
N ALA A 14 -35.81 -15.90 -7.57
CA ALA A 14 -34.64 -16.77 -7.70
C ALA A 14 -33.51 -16.09 -8.50
N LEU A 15 -33.85 -15.33 -9.54
CA LEU A 15 -32.88 -14.62 -10.37
C LEU A 15 -32.29 -13.41 -9.63
N LEU A 16 -33.11 -12.69 -8.87
CA LEU A 16 -32.66 -11.57 -8.01
C LEU A 16 -31.73 -12.06 -6.90
N THR A 17 -32.06 -13.16 -6.23
CA THR A 17 -31.20 -13.76 -5.20
C THR A 17 -29.89 -14.30 -5.80
N ALA A 18 -29.93 -14.92 -6.98
CA ALA A 18 -28.72 -15.33 -7.70
C ALA A 18 -27.83 -14.14 -8.10
N LEU A 19 -28.41 -13.04 -8.58
CA LEU A 19 -27.69 -11.82 -8.93
C LEU A 19 -27.08 -11.12 -7.70
N VAL A 20 -27.81 -11.08 -6.59
CA VAL A 20 -27.29 -10.55 -5.31
C VAL A 20 -26.14 -11.43 -4.81
N LEU A 21 -26.28 -12.76 -4.84
CA LEU A 21 -25.20 -13.68 -4.46
C LEU A 21 -23.99 -13.58 -5.39
N LEU A 22 -24.19 -13.37 -6.70
CA LEU A 22 -23.12 -13.14 -7.66
C LEU A 22 -22.41 -11.80 -7.42
N ARG A 23 -23.16 -10.72 -7.11
CA ARG A 23 -22.59 -9.42 -6.72
C ARG A 23 -21.80 -9.52 -5.42
N LEU A 24 -22.34 -10.20 -4.40
CA LEU A 24 -21.66 -10.42 -3.13
C LEU A 24 -20.40 -11.27 -3.32
N ARG A 25 -20.45 -12.31 -4.16
CA ARG A 25 -19.27 -13.12 -4.51
C ARG A 25 -18.25 -12.34 -5.32
N ARG A 26 -18.65 -11.48 -6.26
CA ARG A 26 -17.73 -10.61 -7.02
C ARG A 26 -17.08 -9.57 -6.10
N LYS A 27 -17.86 -8.90 -5.25
CA LYS A 27 -17.35 -7.93 -4.26
C LYS A 27 -16.40 -8.61 -3.28
N LYS A 28 -16.71 -9.83 -2.84
CA LYS A 28 -15.84 -10.66 -2.02
C LYS A 28 -14.55 -11.05 -2.76
N ARG A 29 -14.61 -11.49 -4.03
CA ARG A 29 -13.42 -11.81 -4.84
C ARG A 29 -12.53 -10.59 -5.13
N LEU A 30 -13.13 -9.42 -5.37
CA LEU A 30 -12.41 -8.16 -5.55
C LEU A 30 -11.72 -7.71 -4.26
N SER A 31 -12.43 -7.80 -3.12
CA SER A 31 -11.88 -7.53 -1.79
C SER A 31 -10.85 -8.56 -1.34
N GLU A 32 -11.00 -9.83 -1.75
CA GLU A 32 -10.00 -10.89 -1.54
C GLU A 32 -8.76 -10.65 -2.40
N LYS A 33 -8.91 -10.27 -3.68
CA LYS A 33 -7.78 -9.88 -4.56
C LYS A 33 -7.00 -8.67 -4.03
N GLN A 34 -7.66 -7.66 -3.46
CA GLN A 34 -6.99 -6.48 -2.89
C GLN A 34 -6.47 -6.70 -1.46
N GLY A 35 -7.16 -7.53 -0.66
CA GLY A 35 -6.83 -7.74 0.76
C GLY A 35 -5.75 -8.79 1.05
N THR A 36 -5.36 -9.59 0.05
CA THR A 36 -4.39 -10.69 0.23
C THR A 36 -3.02 -10.46 -0.41
N ASN A 37 -2.87 -9.42 -1.23
CA ASN A 37 -1.64 -9.17 -2.00
C ASN A 37 -0.63 -8.18 -1.38
N GLY A 38 -0.88 -7.61 -0.20
CA GLY A 38 0.03 -6.60 0.38
C GLY A 38 1.49 -7.05 0.53
N ARG A 39 1.73 -8.36 0.69
CA ARG A 39 3.07 -8.95 0.64
C ARG A 39 3.66 -8.95 -0.76
N GLU A 40 2.89 -9.38 -1.76
CA GLU A 40 3.34 -9.40 -3.15
C GLU A 40 3.67 -7.98 -3.63
N ASP A 41 2.82 -7.01 -3.29
CA ASP A 41 3.03 -5.59 -3.59
C ASP A 41 4.30 -5.05 -2.91
N ALA A 42 4.51 -5.41 -1.63
CA ALA A 42 5.73 -5.04 -0.90
C ALA A 42 6.99 -5.66 -1.51
N LEU A 43 6.93 -6.94 -1.88
CA LEU A 43 8.06 -7.63 -2.52
C LEU A 43 8.35 -7.09 -3.92
N GLU A 44 7.32 -6.81 -4.73
CA GLU A 44 7.47 -6.14 -6.03
C GLU A 44 8.16 -4.79 -5.85
N ARG A 45 7.78 -4.05 -4.82
CA ARG A 45 8.38 -2.75 -4.50
C ARG A 45 9.85 -2.84 -4.09
N ILE A 46 10.22 -3.87 -3.32
CA ILE A 46 11.62 -4.16 -2.98
C ILE A 46 12.42 -4.55 -4.24
N VAL A 47 11.82 -5.31 -5.16
CA VAL A 47 12.45 -5.63 -6.46
C VAL A 47 12.70 -4.37 -7.27
N LEU A 48 11.72 -3.45 -7.34
CA LEU A 48 11.90 -2.15 -7.99
C LEU A 48 13.02 -1.32 -7.35
N LEU A 49 13.09 -1.32 -6.02
CA LEU A 49 14.15 -0.64 -5.27
C LEU A 49 15.53 -1.21 -5.59
N ARG A 50 15.65 -2.55 -5.65
CA ARG A 50 16.89 -3.24 -6.03
C ARG A 50 17.34 -2.88 -7.45
N ASN A 51 16.39 -2.78 -8.38
CA ASN A 51 16.69 -2.37 -9.75
C ASN A 51 17.12 -0.89 -9.84
N GLN A 52 16.56 -0.04 -8.98
CA GLN A 52 16.93 1.37 -8.91
C GLN A 52 18.31 1.59 -8.28
N PHE A 53 18.69 0.76 -7.30
CA PHE A 53 19.92 0.88 -6.53
C PHE A 53 20.73 -0.44 -6.59
N PRO A 54 21.55 -0.64 -7.63
CA PRO A 54 22.21 -1.92 -7.86
C PRO A 54 23.49 -2.14 -7.03
N ALA A 55 23.92 -1.19 -6.19
CA ALA A 55 25.18 -1.35 -5.44
C ALA A 55 25.09 -2.50 -4.42
N PRO A 56 26.20 -3.20 -4.11
CA PRO A 56 26.18 -4.34 -3.20
C PRO A 56 25.57 -4.05 -1.82
N THR A 57 25.86 -2.86 -1.27
CA THR A 57 25.28 -2.39 0.00
C THR A 57 23.77 -2.19 -0.08
N ASP A 58 23.29 -1.67 -1.22
CA ASP A 58 21.87 -1.44 -1.46
C ASP A 58 21.12 -2.77 -1.62
N GLN A 59 21.74 -3.75 -2.28
CA GLN A 59 21.21 -5.11 -2.40
C GLN A 59 21.10 -5.78 -1.02
N GLN A 60 22.15 -5.69 -0.20
CA GLN A 60 22.14 -6.24 1.16
C GLN A 60 21.04 -5.60 2.02
N ALA A 61 20.82 -4.29 1.89
CA ALA A 61 19.74 -3.60 2.57
C ALA A 61 18.35 -4.06 2.07
N CYS A 62 18.17 -4.21 0.75
CA CYS A 62 16.95 -4.78 0.18
C CYS A 62 16.67 -6.20 0.68
N ASP A 63 17.70 -7.04 0.75
CA ASP A 63 17.60 -8.42 1.25
C ASP A 63 17.19 -8.45 2.72
N ARG A 64 17.70 -7.50 3.51
CA ARG A 64 17.29 -7.36 4.91
C ARG A 64 15.82 -6.99 5.03
N ILE A 65 15.34 -6.00 4.28
CA ILE A 65 13.91 -5.62 4.27
C ILE A 65 13.04 -6.80 3.83
N GLU A 66 13.43 -7.47 2.75
CA GLU A 66 12.73 -8.64 2.22
C GLU A 66 12.66 -9.78 3.25
N SER A 67 13.74 -10.01 4.00
CA SER A 67 13.76 -11.03 5.06
C SER A 67 12.76 -10.73 6.18
N GLU A 68 12.62 -9.46 6.58
CA GLU A 68 11.67 -9.01 7.60
C GLU A 68 10.22 -9.10 7.12
N VAL A 69 9.95 -8.66 5.89
CA VAL A 69 8.62 -8.81 5.26
C VAL A 69 8.21 -10.29 5.21
N ARG A 70 9.15 -11.18 4.86
CA ARG A 70 8.92 -12.63 4.86
C ARG A 70 8.74 -13.17 6.28
N ALA A 71 9.46 -12.66 7.28
CA ALA A 71 9.35 -13.09 8.68
C ALA A 71 7.94 -12.86 9.25
N VAL A 72 7.36 -11.67 9.02
CA VAL A 72 5.96 -11.35 9.40
C VAL A 72 4.96 -12.34 8.78
N SER A 73 5.29 -12.86 7.61
CA SER A 73 4.42 -13.77 6.86
C SER A 73 4.56 -15.24 7.25
N ARG A 74 5.74 -15.69 7.69
CA ARG A 74 6.09 -17.13 7.84
C ARG A 74 5.29 -17.87 8.90
N HIS A 75 4.90 -17.22 9.99
CA HIS A 75 4.14 -17.88 11.06
C HIS A 75 2.77 -17.25 11.15
N PHE A 76 1.71 -17.93 10.68
CA PHE A 76 0.32 -17.55 11.01
C PHE A 76 0.09 -17.78 12.51
N SER A 77 0.52 -16.82 13.33
CA SER A 77 0.27 -16.82 14.76
C SER A 77 -1.03 -16.06 14.98
N MET A 78 -1.98 -16.58 15.76
CA MET A 78 -3.16 -15.81 16.18
C MET A 78 -2.81 -14.71 17.21
N SER A 79 -1.52 -14.37 17.33
CA SER A 79 -0.92 -13.54 18.38
C SER A 79 -0.07 -12.39 17.83
N THR A 80 -0.19 -12.04 16.55
CA THR A 80 0.54 -10.89 16.00
C THR A 80 0.20 -9.64 16.80
N SER A 81 1.21 -9.09 17.45
CA SER A 81 1.05 -7.93 18.33
C SER A 81 1.30 -6.65 17.57
N ILE A 82 0.31 -5.78 17.57
CA ILE A 82 0.43 -4.38 17.11
C ILE A 82 0.52 -3.42 18.28
N ALA A 83 0.94 -3.90 19.46
CA ALA A 83 1.20 -3.02 20.59
C ALA A 83 2.20 -1.93 20.15
N PRO A 84 1.94 -0.65 20.44
CA PRO A 84 2.77 0.45 19.93
C PRO A 84 4.27 0.27 20.19
N GLN A 85 4.63 -0.23 21.38
CA GLN A 85 6.01 -0.53 21.75
C GLN A 85 6.65 -1.57 20.82
N LYS A 86 5.93 -2.64 20.47
CA LYS A 86 6.45 -3.69 19.59
C LYS A 86 6.65 -3.21 18.16
N VAL A 87 5.76 -2.35 17.69
CA VAL A 87 5.87 -1.72 16.36
C VAL A 87 7.06 -0.76 16.32
N TYR A 88 7.25 0.02 17.39
CA TYR A 88 8.40 0.92 17.52
C TYR A 88 9.73 0.15 17.57
N GLU A 89 9.83 -0.89 18.41
CA GLU A 89 11.00 -1.76 18.51
C GLU A 89 11.36 -2.33 17.12
N LEU A 90 10.39 -2.91 16.41
CA LEU A 90 10.59 -3.43 15.06
C LEU A 90 11.15 -2.38 14.08
N ALA A 91 10.58 -1.18 14.07
CA ALA A 91 11.01 -0.12 13.17
C ALA A 91 12.41 0.41 13.54
N ALA A 92 12.70 0.54 14.84
CA ALA A 92 13.99 1.00 15.34
C ALA A 92 15.10 -0.02 15.05
N ASP A 93 14.84 -1.32 15.28
CA ASP A 93 15.77 -2.40 15.02
C ASP A 93 16.10 -2.50 13.53
N LEU A 94 15.07 -2.48 12.66
CA LEU A 94 15.27 -2.47 11.21
C LEU A 94 16.10 -1.27 10.76
N THR A 95 15.81 -0.08 11.29
CA THR A 95 16.57 1.14 10.96
C THR A 95 18.04 1.00 11.38
N LYS A 96 18.31 0.45 12.57
CA LYS A 96 19.66 0.21 13.08
C LYS A 96 20.44 -0.77 12.22
N GLU A 97 19.80 -1.85 11.79
CA GLU A 97 20.44 -2.86 10.94
C GLU A 97 20.74 -2.31 9.55
N ILE A 98 19.82 -1.55 8.95
CA ILE A 98 20.06 -0.88 7.67
C ILE A 98 21.20 0.14 7.82
N ALA A 99 21.25 0.91 8.90
CA ALA A 99 22.38 1.80 9.18
C ALA A 99 23.70 1.03 9.25
N GLY A 100 23.72 -0.13 9.91
CA GLY A 100 24.89 -1.01 10.01
C GLY A 100 25.38 -1.56 8.67
N ILE A 101 24.49 -1.72 7.68
CA ILE A 101 24.87 -2.12 6.33
C ILE A 101 25.65 -1.00 5.61
N TYR A 102 25.23 0.26 5.79
CA TYR A 102 25.91 1.40 5.16
C TYR A 102 27.16 1.88 5.93
N TYR A 103 27.21 1.65 7.25
CA TYR A 103 28.32 2.06 8.12
C TYR A 103 28.83 0.90 8.99
N PRO A 104 29.42 -0.16 8.39
CA PRO A 104 29.78 -1.38 9.13
C PRO A 104 30.94 -1.22 10.10
N VAL A 105 31.75 -0.16 9.95
CA VAL A 105 32.98 0.07 10.75
C VAL A 105 32.69 0.93 11.99
N VAL A 106 31.52 1.57 12.07
CA VAL A 106 31.19 2.53 13.13
C VAL A 106 30.47 1.82 14.28
N ASP A 107 30.87 2.09 15.52
CA ASP A 107 30.27 1.48 16.72
C ASP A 107 28.77 1.74 16.86
N ASN A 108 28.33 2.94 16.45
CA ASN A 108 26.92 3.32 16.44
C ASN A 108 26.51 3.90 15.07
N PRO A 109 26.16 3.03 14.10
CA PRO A 109 25.82 3.44 12.74
C PRO A 109 24.65 4.42 12.66
N VAL A 110 23.71 4.35 13.60
CA VAL A 110 22.52 5.22 13.65
C VAL A 110 22.91 6.70 13.85
N LEU A 111 24.02 6.96 14.55
CA LEU A 111 24.51 8.33 14.80
C LEU A 111 25.17 8.98 13.59
N GLN A 112 25.28 8.27 12.46
CA GLN A 112 25.77 8.85 11.20
C GLN A 112 24.70 9.71 10.51
N ALA A 113 23.43 9.59 10.90
CA ALA A 113 22.37 10.47 10.46
C ALA A 113 22.35 11.75 11.32
N SER A 114 22.13 12.91 10.69
CA SER A 114 21.90 14.14 11.45
C SER A 114 20.51 14.14 12.11
N ILE A 115 20.29 14.99 13.11
CA ILE A 115 18.97 15.19 13.71
C ILE A 115 17.94 15.59 12.64
N SER A 116 18.34 16.43 11.67
CA SER A 116 17.47 16.82 10.55
C SER A 116 17.08 15.62 9.69
N ASP A 117 18.00 14.70 9.43
CA ASP A 117 17.73 13.51 8.62
C ASP A 117 16.75 12.57 9.35
N LEU A 118 16.91 12.41 10.67
CA LEU A 118 16.01 11.61 11.49
C LEU A 118 14.59 12.22 11.60
N LEU A 119 14.49 13.56 11.68
CA LEU A 119 13.19 14.23 11.65
C LEU A 119 12.48 14.05 10.31
N ARG A 120 13.21 14.20 9.20
CA ARG A 120 12.68 13.97 7.84
C ARG A 120 12.31 12.51 7.60
N LEU A 121 13.11 11.58 8.11
CA LEU A 121 12.81 10.15 8.10
C LEU A 121 11.44 9.88 8.74
N ASN A 122 11.25 10.39 9.96
CA ASN A 122 10.00 10.23 10.68
C ASN A 122 8.81 10.87 9.93
N GLU A 123 8.99 12.08 9.41
CA GLU A 123 7.96 12.76 8.61
C GLU A 123 7.54 11.91 7.39
N ARG A 124 8.50 11.41 6.61
CA ARG A 124 8.21 10.60 5.42
C ARG A 124 7.56 9.26 5.77
N ILE A 125 8.01 8.59 6.83
CA ILE A 125 7.38 7.37 7.34
C ILE A 125 5.93 7.64 7.72
N VAL A 126 5.67 8.68 8.54
CA VAL A 126 4.32 9.03 9.00
C VAL A 126 3.40 9.37 7.83
N THR A 127 3.86 10.20 6.89
CA THR A 127 3.07 10.56 5.71
C THR A 127 2.71 9.32 4.89
N ARG A 128 3.68 8.44 4.60
CA ARG A 128 3.45 7.25 3.78
C ARG A 128 2.58 6.20 4.49
N LEU A 129 2.73 6.04 5.80
CA LEU A 129 1.86 5.17 6.59
C LEU A 129 0.43 5.71 6.68
N ASN A 130 0.25 7.02 6.84
CA ASN A 130 -1.08 7.64 6.84
C ASN A 130 -1.84 7.38 5.53
N LEU A 131 -1.14 7.36 4.39
CA LEU A 131 -1.72 6.97 3.12
C LEU A 131 -2.14 5.51 3.13
N LYS A 132 -1.27 4.60 3.58
CA LYS A 132 -1.58 3.17 3.65
C LYS A 132 -2.72 2.83 4.60
N VAL A 133 -2.84 3.52 5.72
CA VAL A 133 -3.92 3.31 6.70
C VAL A 133 -5.30 3.68 6.11
N ARG A 134 -5.36 4.52 5.07
CA ARG A 134 -6.60 4.85 4.34
C ARG A 134 -6.99 3.81 3.28
N GLU A 135 -6.10 2.86 2.96
CA GLU A 135 -6.38 1.77 2.02
C GLU A 135 -6.99 0.55 2.74
N PHE A 136 -7.74 -0.28 2.01
CA PHE A 136 -8.22 -1.56 2.53
C PHE A 136 -7.06 -2.56 2.67
N PRO A 137 -6.97 -3.37 3.73
CA PRO A 137 -7.96 -3.54 4.81
C PRO A 137 -7.81 -2.59 6.01
N LEU A 138 -6.78 -1.75 6.06
CA LEU A 138 -6.46 -0.89 7.21
C LEU A 138 -7.53 0.18 7.48
N ASN A 139 -8.18 0.68 6.44
CA ASN A 139 -9.24 1.68 6.53
C ASN A 139 -10.45 1.23 7.37
N THR A 140 -10.64 -0.08 7.54
CA THR A 140 -11.72 -0.64 8.36
C THR A 140 -11.45 -0.55 9.86
N VAL A 141 -10.19 -0.33 10.25
CA VAL A 141 -9.76 -0.32 11.66
C VAL A 141 -9.05 0.97 12.08
N LYS A 142 -8.81 1.90 11.14
CA LYS A 142 -8.01 3.12 11.37
C LYS A 142 -8.52 4.03 12.50
N ASP A 143 -9.84 4.11 12.68
CA ASP A 143 -10.48 4.99 13.67
C ASP A 143 -10.84 4.23 14.97
N ILE A 144 -10.47 2.96 15.05
CA ILE A 144 -10.71 2.15 16.25
C ILE A 144 -9.58 2.43 17.25
N ASN A 145 -9.97 2.75 18.49
CA ASN A 145 -9.00 2.91 19.58
C ASN A 145 -8.12 1.66 19.74
N ILE A 146 -6.80 1.82 19.78
CA ILE A 146 -5.81 0.76 19.98
C ILE A 146 -6.16 -0.10 21.20
N GLN A 147 -6.64 0.50 22.29
CA GLN A 147 -7.11 -0.23 23.47
C GLN A 147 -8.28 -1.17 23.13
N LYS A 148 -9.25 -0.76 22.29
CA LYS A 148 -10.33 -1.64 21.83
C LYS A 148 -9.81 -2.74 20.90
N ILE A 149 -8.80 -2.43 20.09
CA ILE A 149 -8.14 -3.40 19.22
C ILE A 149 -7.38 -4.47 20.05
N LEU A 150 -6.69 -4.03 21.11
CA LEU A 150 -5.92 -4.87 22.03
C LEU A 150 -6.80 -5.62 23.03
N GLN A 151 -7.87 -5.02 23.58
CA GLN A 151 -8.80 -5.65 24.55
C GLN A 151 -9.53 -6.87 23.97
N GLY A 152 -9.63 -7.00 22.65
CA GLY A 152 -10.07 -8.24 22.01
C GLY A 152 -9.20 -9.46 22.37
N LYS A 153 -7.94 -9.25 22.79
CA LYS A 153 -7.02 -10.26 23.32
C LYS A 153 -7.33 -10.62 24.78
N ASP A 154 -7.57 -9.62 25.64
CA ASP A 154 -7.81 -9.86 27.07
C ASP A 154 -9.19 -10.46 27.35
N TYR A 155 -10.21 -10.10 26.56
CA TYR A 155 -11.52 -10.76 26.61
C TYR A 155 -11.41 -12.26 26.26
N TYR A 156 -10.50 -12.62 25.35
CA TYR A 156 -10.25 -13.99 24.94
C TYR A 156 -9.50 -14.78 26.05
N ASP A 157 -8.39 -14.24 26.56
CA ASP A 157 -7.57 -14.91 27.57
C ASP A 157 -8.33 -15.05 28.92
N SER A 158 -9.07 -14.03 29.35
CA SER A 158 -9.76 -14.03 30.65
C SER A 158 -11.08 -14.82 30.69
N LYS A 159 -11.89 -14.80 29.62
CA LYS A 159 -13.22 -15.46 29.61
C LYS A 159 -13.22 -16.85 29.01
N ILE A 160 -12.22 -17.22 28.19
CA ILE A 160 -12.25 -18.49 27.43
C ILE A 160 -11.22 -19.48 27.96
N LYS A 161 -9.96 -19.10 28.16
CA LYS A 161 -8.92 -20.01 28.68
C LYS A 161 -9.24 -20.49 30.10
N ASN A 162 -9.58 -19.55 30.98
CA ASN A 162 -10.02 -19.85 32.35
C ASN A 162 -11.31 -20.68 32.38
N LYS A 163 -12.26 -20.45 31.46
CA LYS A 163 -13.46 -21.29 31.37
C LYS A 163 -13.10 -22.71 30.94
N ILE A 164 -12.29 -22.88 29.91
CA ILE A 164 -11.87 -24.21 29.43
C ILE A 164 -11.10 -24.99 30.51
N GLU A 165 -10.23 -24.33 31.28
CA GLU A 165 -9.52 -24.96 32.40
C GLU A 165 -10.45 -25.28 33.59
N TRP A 166 -11.37 -24.36 33.93
CA TRP A 166 -12.44 -24.60 34.92
C TRP A 166 -13.37 -25.76 34.50
N PHE A 167 -13.71 -25.85 33.22
CA PHE A 167 -14.55 -26.92 32.65
C PHE A 167 -13.83 -28.27 32.62
N LYS A 168 -12.51 -28.30 32.40
CA LYS A 168 -11.69 -29.52 32.51
C LYS A 168 -11.62 -30.04 33.95
N LYS A 169 -11.69 -29.15 34.95
CA LYS A 169 -11.64 -29.47 36.38
C LYS A 169 -12.91 -30.17 36.89
N TYR A 170 -14.09 -29.87 36.34
CA TYR A 170 -15.38 -30.44 36.77
C TYR A 170 -15.93 -31.50 35.79
N LYS A 171 -15.18 -32.60 35.62
CA LYS A 171 -15.55 -33.76 34.76
C LYS A 171 -16.94 -34.36 35.00
N ILE A 172 -17.59 -34.11 36.15
CA ILE A 172 -18.89 -34.72 36.51
C ILE A 172 -20.08 -33.94 35.91
N LEU A 173 -19.93 -32.62 35.69
CA LEU A 173 -20.94 -31.81 34.98
C LEU A 173 -20.94 -32.06 33.46
N TYR A 174 -19.95 -32.81 32.96
CA TYR A 174 -19.78 -33.22 31.57
C TYR A 174 -20.85 -34.23 31.07
N LYS A 175 -21.61 -34.89 31.94
CA LYS A 175 -22.66 -35.82 31.47
C LYS A 175 -24.03 -35.18 31.29
N VAL A 176 -24.33 -34.13 32.06
CA VAL A 176 -25.68 -33.52 32.12
C VAL A 176 -25.72 -32.14 31.46
N GLY A 177 -24.72 -31.27 31.69
CA GLY A 177 -24.66 -29.95 31.04
C GLY A 177 -24.25 -30.00 29.56
N THR A 178 -23.67 -31.11 29.12
CA THR A 178 -22.98 -31.24 27.82
C THR A 178 -23.98 -31.48 26.69
N ARG A 179 -25.11 -32.14 26.93
CA ARG A 179 -26.14 -32.34 25.90
C ARG A 179 -26.97 -31.09 25.61
N ALA A 180 -27.24 -30.25 26.60
CA ALA A 180 -27.97 -28.99 26.44
C ALA A 180 -27.06 -27.84 25.94
N TRP A 181 -25.79 -27.83 26.31
CA TRP A 181 -24.87 -26.75 25.93
C TRP A 181 -24.15 -26.99 24.60
N LEU A 182 -23.77 -28.24 24.25
CA LEU A 182 -23.23 -28.53 22.90
C LEU A 182 -24.27 -28.34 21.81
N SER A 183 -25.54 -28.64 22.06
CA SER A 183 -26.61 -28.41 21.08
C SER A 183 -26.87 -26.92 20.84
N TYR A 184 -26.67 -26.05 21.82
CA TYR A 184 -26.90 -24.61 21.66
C TYR A 184 -25.70 -23.81 21.12
N ASN A 185 -24.46 -24.14 21.52
CA ASN A 185 -23.26 -23.36 21.14
C ASN A 185 -22.28 -24.06 20.18
N ALA A 186 -22.28 -25.41 20.09
CA ALA A 186 -21.43 -26.11 19.12
C ALA A 186 -22.10 -26.24 17.74
N LEU A 187 -23.44 -26.19 17.68
CA LEU A 187 -24.23 -26.21 16.44
C LEU A 187 -24.62 -24.82 15.92
N ASN A 188 -23.90 -23.77 16.32
CA ASN A 188 -24.02 -22.47 15.67
C ASN A 188 -22.82 -22.24 14.73
N PRO A 189 -22.82 -22.84 13.51
CA PRO A 189 -21.83 -22.56 12.47
C PRO A 189 -21.64 -21.07 12.21
N TRP A 190 -22.69 -20.27 12.42
CA TRP A 190 -22.63 -18.83 12.25
C TRP A 190 -21.80 -18.13 13.34
N TYR A 191 -21.81 -18.62 14.58
CA TYR A 191 -20.94 -18.13 15.66
C TYR A 191 -19.47 -18.49 15.43
N TRP A 192 -19.17 -19.75 15.10
CA TRP A 192 -17.80 -20.19 14.81
C TRP A 192 -17.26 -19.60 13.49
N GLY A 193 -18.12 -19.46 12.48
CA GLY A 193 -17.82 -18.79 11.21
C GLY A 193 -17.50 -17.31 11.40
N ARG A 194 -18.30 -16.56 12.17
CA ARG A 194 -18.00 -15.17 12.53
C ARG A 194 -16.71 -15.04 13.34
N LYS A 195 -16.45 -15.98 14.26
CA LYS A 195 -15.24 -16.01 15.09
C LYS A 195 -13.99 -16.21 14.25
N ILE A 196 -13.96 -17.23 13.40
CA ILE A 196 -12.84 -17.51 12.48
C ILE A 196 -12.67 -16.35 11.51
N ALA A 197 -13.75 -15.83 10.95
CA ALA A 197 -13.69 -14.68 10.04
C ALA A 197 -13.12 -13.43 10.73
N TYR A 198 -13.53 -13.12 11.97
CA TYR A 198 -13.05 -11.96 12.72
C TYR A 198 -11.58 -12.10 13.11
N THR A 199 -11.16 -13.25 13.66
CA THR A 199 -9.76 -13.47 14.04
C THR A 199 -8.83 -13.51 12.83
N SER A 200 -9.26 -14.15 11.74
CA SER A 200 -8.47 -14.21 10.51
C SER A 200 -8.40 -12.86 9.81
N ALA A 201 -9.51 -12.10 9.75
CA ALA A 201 -9.50 -10.76 9.18
C ALA A 201 -8.57 -9.83 9.97
N ARG A 202 -8.64 -9.85 11.31
CA ARG A 202 -7.76 -9.04 12.17
C ARG A 202 -6.28 -9.39 11.96
N GLU A 203 -5.98 -10.69 11.93
CA GLU A 203 -4.62 -11.19 11.72
C GLU A 203 -4.06 -10.78 10.34
N ILE A 204 -4.88 -10.87 9.29
CA ILE A 204 -4.54 -10.40 7.94
C ILE A 204 -4.28 -8.89 7.94
N THR A 205 -5.16 -8.10 8.55
CA THR A 205 -5.02 -6.64 8.63
C THR A 205 -3.75 -6.22 9.39
N PHE A 206 -3.41 -6.89 10.49
CA PHE A 206 -2.19 -6.58 11.25
C PHE A 206 -0.91 -6.96 10.51
N ARG A 207 -0.89 -8.12 9.85
CA ARG A 207 0.24 -8.50 8.99
C ARG A 207 0.42 -7.54 7.83
N TYR A 208 -0.68 -7.12 7.22
CA TYR A 208 -0.67 -6.12 6.17
C TYR A 208 -0.05 -4.81 6.68
N LEU A 209 -0.48 -4.34 7.87
CA LEU A 209 0.10 -3.15 8.50
C LEU A 209 1.60 -3.31 8.74
N LEU A 210 2.02 -4.39 9.41
CA LEU A 210 3.43 -4.63 9.73
C LEU A 210 4.29 -4.75 8.47
N THR A 211 3.78 -5.41 7.43
CA THR A 211 4.46 -5.52 6.13
C THR A 211 4.75 -4.15 5.54
N TRP A 212 3.76 -3.25 5.55
CA TRP A 212 3.95 -1.91 5.02
C TRP A 212 4.82 -1.02 5.94
N ILE A 213 4.75 -1.20 7.26
CA ILE A 213 5.67 -0.53 8.19
C ILE A 213 7.11 -0.92 7.87
N ILE A 214 7.42 -2.22 7.78
CA ILE A 214 8.76 -2.71 7.45
C ILE A 214 9.22 -2.17 6.10
N THR A 215 8.37 -2.26 5.08
CA THR A 215 8.71 -1.83 3.72
C THR A 215 9.01 -0.33 3.66
N ILE A 216 8.15 0.50 4.28
CA ILE A 216 8.31 1.96 4.29
C ILE A 216 9.52 2.35 5.12
N VAL A 217 9.64 1.86 6.36
CA VAL A 217 10.76 2.18 7.26
C VAL A 217 12.09 1.75 6.64
N GLY A 218 12.16 0.55 6.07
CA GLY A 218 13.37 0.05 5.43
C GLY A 218 13.83 0.91 4.25
N GLU A 219 12.91 1.28 3.37
CA GLU A 219 13.21 2.18 2.24
C GLU A 219 13.68 3.56 2.69
N GLU A 220 13.03 4.12 3.71
CA GLU A 220 13.38 5.45 4.20
C GLU A 220 14.69 5.43 5.00
N ALA A 221 14.98 4.33 5.70
CA ALA A 221 16.29 4.12 6.32
C ALA A 221 17.39 4.00 5.26
N MET A 222 17.15 3.26 4.17
CA MET A 222 18.09 3.22 3.04
C MET A 222 18.34 4.62 2.46
N ALA A 223 17.29 5.43 2.31
CA ALA A 223 17.41 6.82 1.86
C ALA A 223 18.36 7.62 2.74
N VAL A 224 18.11 7.62 4.05
CA VAL A 224 18.91 8.38 5.01
C VAL A 224 20.36 7.91 5.04
N TYR A 225 20.60 6.61 5.23
CA TYR A 225 21.95 6.12 5.51
C TYR A 225 22.82 5.98 4.26
N SER A 226 22.22 5.81 3.07
CA SER A 226 22.96 5.92 1.81
C SER A 226 23.39 7.35 1.48
N ARG A 227 22.96 8.36 2.27
CA ARG A 227 23.18 9.80 2.03
C ARG A 227 22.71 10.27 0.66
N ARG A 228 21.73 9.57 0.09
CA ARG A 228 21.11 9.92 -1.19
C ARG A 228 19.74 10.50 -0.89
N ASP A 229 19.34 11.48 -1.70
CA ASP A 229 17.95 11.96 -1.72
C ASP A 229 17.05 10.90 -2.39
N ILE A 230 16.95 9.71 -1.76
CA ILE A 230 16.08 8.63 -2.25
C ILE A 230 14.66 8.99 -1.81
N ASN A 231 13.84 9.39 -2.77
CA ASN A 231 12.39 9.50 -2.62
C ASN A 231 11.90 10.45 -1.51
N THR A 232 12.39 11.68 -1.45
CA THR A 232 11.54 12.77 -0.93
C THR A 232 10.28 12.86 -1.79
N HIS A 233 9.14 13.23 -1.18
CA HIS A 233 7.88 13.45 -1.91
C HIS A 233 8.08 14.39 -3.10
N GLU A 234 8.94 15.39 -2.93
CA GLU A 234 9.39 16.31 -3.98
C GLU A 234 10.13 15.58 -5.11
N VAL A 235 11.13 14.75 -4.82
CA VAL A 235 11.88 14.02 -5.86
C VAL A 235 10.98 13.01 -6.60
N ALA A 236 10.09 12.34 -5.89
CA ALA A 236 9.10 11.44 -6.50
C ALA A 236 8.10 12.21 -7.39
N PHE A 237 7.67 13.40 -6.96
CA PHE A 237 6.84 14.30 -7.75
C PHE A 237 7.58 14.80 -9.00
N GLU A 238 8.80 15.32 -8.86
CA GLU A 238 9.59 15.83 -9.99
C GLU A 238 9.92 14.70 -10.98
N ARG A 239 10.15 13.46 -10.49
CA ARG A 239 10.28 12.26 -11.33
C ARG A 239 9.01 12.02 -12.15
N ASP A 240 7.87 11.91 -11.48
CA ASP A 240 6.60 11.57 -12.13
C ASP A 240 6.17 12.68 -13.10
N LEU A 241 6.42 13.95 -12.75
CA LEU A 241 6.25 15.08 -13.66
C LEU A 241 7.11 14.94 -14.91
N ALA A 242 8.40 14.64 -14.75
CA ALA A 242 9.32 14.49 -15.88
C ALA A 242 8.90 13.34 -16.82
N PHE A 243 8.48 12.19 -16.28
CA PHE A 243 7.98 11.08 -17.10
C PHE A 243 6.63 11.37 -17.75
N ALA A 244 5.73 12.09 -17.07
CA ALA A 244 4.47 12.54 -17.68
C ALA A 244 4.72 13.50 -18.86
N MET A 245 5.72 14.38 -18.74
CA MET A 245 6.14 15.26 -19.84
C MET A 245 6.73 14.47 -21.02
N VAL A 246 7.57 13.46 -20.76
CA VAL A 246 8.12 12.58 -21.80
C VAL A 246 7.03 11.76 -22.49
N ASP A 247 6.07 11.23 -21.74
CA ASP A 247 4.93 10.48 -22.27
C ASP A 247 4.06 11.38 -23.18
N MET A 248 3.81 12.63 -22.75
CA MET A 248 3.09 13.60 -23.57
C MET A 248 3.85 13.96 -24.85
N ALA A 249 5.19 14.10 -24.78
CA ALA A 249 5.99 14.38 -25.96
C ALA A 249 5.91 13.24 -27.01
N HIS A 250 5.78 12.00 -26.57
CA HIS A 250 5.66 10.81 -27.43
C HIS A 250 4.26 10.54 -27.98
N THR A 251 3.29 11.42 -27.71
CA THR A 251 1.95 11.30 -28.30
C THR A 251 2.00 11.49 -29.82
N ASN A 252 2.92 12.33 -30.30
CA ASN A 252 3.21 12.48 -31.72
C ASN A 252 4.33 11.51 -32.14
N LYS A 253 4.24 10.96 -33.37
CA LYS A 253 5.26 10.03 -33.91
C LYS A 253 6.67 10.63 -33.92
N ASP A 254 6.75 11.93 -34.20
CA ASP A 254 7.98 12.71 -34.18
C ASP A 254 7.83 13.83 -33.14
N ILE A 255 8.82 13.97 -32.26
CA ILE A 255 8.84 15.02 -31.24
C ILE A 255 9.31 16.32 -31.90
N SER A 256 8.49 17.36 -31.86
CA SER A 256 8.87 18.67 -32.39
C SER A 256 10.03 19.31 -31.62
N LYS A 257 10.71 20.27 -32.23
CA LYS A 257 11.84 20.98 -31.60
C LYS A 257 11.38 21.73 -30.35
N GLU A 258 10.20 22.33 -30.39
CA GLU A 258 9.58 23.10 -29.33
C GLU A 258 9.20 22.21 -28.14
N THR A 259 8.57 21.07 -28.41
CA THR A 259 8.24 20.03 -27.42
C THR A 259 9.52 19.50 -26.76
N TYR A 260 10.52 19.18 -27.57
CA TYR A 260 11.80 18.65 -27.10
C TYR A 260 12.52 19.65 -26.19
N ALA A 261 12.57 20.92 -26.58
CA ALA A 261 13.20 21.98 -25.80
C ALA A 261 12.52 22.19 -24.44
N MET A 262 11.19 22.10 -24.37
CA MET A 262 10.46 22.25 -23.10
C MET A 262 10.72 21.09 -22.12
N VAL A 263 10.75 19.86 -22.61
CA VAL A 263 11.08 18.70 -21.77
C VAL A 263 12.53 18.82 -21.28
N LEU A 264 13.45 19.17 -22.18
CA LEU A 264 14.87 19.32 -21.86
C LEU A 264 15.11 20.43 -20.82
N ASP A 265 14.52 21.60 -21.00
CA ASP A 265 14.65 22.73 -20.06
C ASP A 265 14.12 22.36 -18.67
N HIS A 266 13.00 21.62 -18.61
CA HIS A 266 12.51 21.14 -17.33
C HIS A 266 13.50 20.18 -16.65
N VAL A 267 13.96 19.15 -17.37
CA VAL A 267 14.82 18.08 -16.83
C VAL A 267 16.21 18.58 -16.45
N LEU A 268 16.79 19.49 -17.23
CA LEU A 268 18.15 19.99 -17.02
C LEU A 268 18.20 21.17 -16.05
N ASN A 269 17.23 22.09 -16.11
CA ASN A 269 17.35 23.38 -15.41
C ASN A 269 16.37 23.55 -14.23
N LYS A 270 15.17 22.95 -14.29
CA LYS A 270 14.09 23.24 -13.33
C LYS A 270 13.85 22.12 -12.32
N ALA A 271 14.01 20.87 -12.75
CA ALA A 271 13.68 19.70 -11.95
C ALA A 271 14.83 19.35 -11.00
N ARG A 272 14.51 19.11 -9.73
CA ARG A 272 15.45 18.61 -8.73
C ARG A 272 15.64 17.10 -8.87
N LEU A 273 16.18 16.68 -10.01
CA LEU A 273 16.44 15.28 -10.32
C LEU A 273 17.90 14.93 -10.02
N SER A 274 18.15 13.72 -9.53
CA SER A 274 19.50 13.17 -9.46
C SER A 274 20.04 12.88 -10.85
N ASP A 275 21.37 12.86 -11.00
CA ASP A 275 22.01 12.67 -12.32
C ASP A 275 21.61 11.33 -12.98
N GLY A 276 21.53 10.25 -12.20
CA GLY A 276 21.04 8.96 -12.71
C GLY A 276 19.59 9.04 -13.21
N LEU A 277 18.75 9.81 -12.54
CA LEU A 277 17.36 9.99 -12.96
C LEU A 277 17.24 10.87 -14.20
N ARG A 278 18.05 11.94 -14.32
CA ARG A 278 18.15 12.74 -15.54
C ARG A 278 18.52 11.87 -16.74
N VAL A 279 19.53 11.03 -16.61
CA VAL A 279 19.94 10.09 -17.67
C VAL A 279 18.77 9.17 -18.08
N ASN A 280 18.01 8.66 -17.11
CA ASN A 280 16.86 7.79 -17.40
C ASN A 280 15.73 8.53 -18.12
N VAL A 281 15.41 9.74 -17.71
CA VAL A 281 14.38 10.58 -18.36
C VAL A 281 14.82 10.94 -19.78
N LEU A 282 16.09 11.35 -19.97
CA LEU A 282 16.64 11.65 -21.30
C LEU A 282 16.65 10.41 -22.20
N ARG A 283 17.00 9.24 -21.67
CA ARG A 283 16.91 7.98 -22.41
C ARG A 283 15.47 7.70 -22.85
N ALA A 284 14.51 7.87 -21.95
CA ALA A 284 13.09 7.71 -22.27
C ALA A 284 12.58 8.74 -23.28
N LEU A 285 13.21 9.92 -23.38
CA LEU A 285 12.93 10.92 -24.40
C LEU A 285 13.48 10.51 -25.79
N THR A 286 14.59 9.76 -25.84
CA THR A 286 15.26 9.36 -27.09
C THR A 286 14.85 8.00 -27.65
N VAL A 287 14.50 7.05 -26.77
CA VAL A 287 14.07 5.71 -27.16
C VAL A 287 12.56 5.75 -27.28
N ASN A 288 11.96 5.26 -28.39
CA ASN A 288 10.51 5.07 -28.59
C ASN A 288 9.84 4.83 -27.24
N GLY A 289 9.21 5.88 -26.70
CA GLY A 289 8.90 6.05 -25.27
C GLY A 289 8.13 4.91 -24.60
N PRO A 290 7.70 5.08 -23.34
CA PRO A 290 6.88 4.07 -22.67
C PRO A 290 5.71 3.62 -23.56
N LYS A 291 5.55 2.30 -23.75
CA LYS A 291 4.55 1.70 -24.66
C LYS A 291 3.08 1.93 -24.23
N GLY A 292 2.85 2.75 -23.20
CA GLY A 292 1.53 3.06 -22.67
C GLY A 292 1.58 4.32 -21.82
N MET A 293 0.40 4.91 -21.60
CA MET A 293 0.22 6.17 -20.87
C MET A 293 0.91 6.12 -19.50
N PHE A 294 1.69 7.16 -19.19
CA PHE A 294 2.29 7.30 -17.88
C PHE A 294 1.21 7.65 -16.85
N VAL A 295 1.01 6.77 -15.88
CA VAL A 295 0.13 7.01 -14.74
C VAL A 295 0.98 7.33 -13.53
N PRO A 296 0.91 8.56 -13.00
CA PRO A 296 1.59 8.91 -11.77
C PRO A 296 1.15 7.98 -10.64
N LYS A 297 2.10 7.36 -9.95
CA LYS A 297 1.82 6.41 -8.86
C LYS A 297 1.90 7.07 -7.47
N GLY A 298 2.42 8.29 -7.40
CA GLY A 298 2.49 9.09 -6.17
C GLY A 298 1.14 9.67 -5.77
N VAL A 299 0.94 9.89 -4.47
CA VAL A 299 -0.19 10.67 -3.95
C VAL A 299 0.21 12.13 -3.89
N TYR A 300 -0.54 13.01 -4.55
CA TYR A 300 -0.20 14.43 -4.70
C TYR A 300 -1.18 15.34 -3.98
N THR A 301 -0.67 16.46 -3.47
CA THR A 301 -1.54 17.56 -3.03
C THR A 301 -2.25 18.19 -4.23
N GLU A 302 -3.37 18.87 -4.00
CA GLU A 302 -4.11 19.59 -5.06
C GLU A 302 -3.21 20.58 -5.81
N LYS A 303 -2.32 21.28 -5.09
CA LYS A 303 -1.33 22.19 -5.66
C LYS A 303 -0.35 21.47 -6.60
N GLN A 304 0.11 20.28 -6.21
CA GLN A 304 1.01 19.46 -7.03
C GLN A 304 0.30 18.87 -8.24
N ALA A 305 -0.93 18.37 -8.08
CA ALA A 305 -1.73 17.86 -9.19
C ALA A 305 -1.99 18.97 -10.23
N LYS A 306 -2.34 20.18 -9.77
CA LYS A 306 -2.47 21.36 -10.64
C LYS A 306 -1.17 21.70 -11.37
N ARG A 307 -0.05 21.75 -10.63
CA ARG A 307 1.28 22.00 -11.23
C ARG A 307 1.65 20.93 -12.27
N LEU A 308 1.32 19.66 -12.02
CA LEU A 308 1.58 18.57 -12.94
C LEU A 308 0.79 18.77 -14.24
N LEU A 309 -0.52 18.98 -14.14
CA LEU A 309 -1.39 19.24 -15.28
C LEU A 309 -0.96 20.47 -16.09
N GLU A 310 -0.58 21.56 -15.42
CA GLU A 310 -0.12 22.78 -16.09
C GLU A 310 1.15 22.55 -16.91
N ASN A 311 2.14 21.83 -16.38
CA ASN A 311 3.39 21.56 -17.11
C ASN A 311 3.18 20.57 -18.24
N VAL A 312 2.38 19.52 -18.04
CA VAL A 312 2.05 18.57 -19.11
C VAL A 312 1.23 19.24 -20.20
N ASN A 313 0.31 20.14 -19.86
CA ASN A 313 -0.45 20.92 -20.84
C ASN A 313 0.46 21.83 -21.69
N ARG A 314 1.50 22.43 -21.09
CA ARG A 314 2.48 23.21 -21.85
C ARG A 314 3.19 22.34 -22.90
N VAL A 315 3.60 21.12 -22.53
CA VAL A 315 4.18 20.16 -23.49
C VAL A 315 3.17 19.78 -24.57
N ALA A 316 1.91 19.52 -24.21
CA ALA A 316 0.85 19.16 -25.13
C ALA A 316 0.49 20.26 -26.15
N ALA A 317 0.67 21.53 -25.75
CA ALA A 317 0.38 22.73 -26.54
C ALA A 317 1.65 23.39 -27.11
N ALA A 318 2.81 22.70 -27.05
CA ALA A 318 4.09 23.22 -27.55
C ALA A 318 4.02 23.64 -29.02
N ASP A 319 3.26 22.87 -29.80
CA ASP A 319 3.11 23.03 -31.24
C ASP A 319 1.89 23.90 -31.62
N GLY A 320 1.30 24.59 -30.65
CA GLY A 320 0.11 25.43 -30.83
C GLY A 320 -1.17 24.72 -30.40
N GLU A 321 -2.05 24.38 -31.34
CA GLU A 321 -3.35 23.79 -31.01
C GLU A 321 -3.24 22.36 -30.49
N LEU A 322 -3.92 22.08 -29.37
CA LEU A 322 -3.99 20.74 -28.79
C LEU A 322 -4.67 19.77 -29.76
N SER A 323 -3.92 18.77 -30.23
CA SER A 323 -4.43 17.66 -31.01
C SER A 323 -5.51 16.87 -30.24
N PRO A 324 -6.46 16.21 -30.93
CA PRO A 324 -7.46 15.38 -30.27
C PRO A 324 -6.86 14.28 -29.38
N GLU A 325 -5.71 13.74 -29.78
CA GLU A 325 -4.99 12.71 -29.01
C GLU A 325 -4.36 13.30 -27.74
N ASN A 326 -3.74 14.47 -27.83
CA ASN A 326 -3.18 15.19 -26.67
C ASN A 326 -4.28 15.56 -25.67
N ARG A 327 -5.45 16.00 -26.14
CA ARG A 327 -6.61 16.27 -25.27
C ARG A 327 -7.06 15.01 -24.53
N SER A 328 -7.23 13.91 -25.26
CA SER A 328 -7.65 12.63 -24.67
C SER A 328 -6.67 12.14 -23.60
N ARG A 329 -5.35 12.25 -23.84
CA ARG A 329 -4.33 11.90 -22.84
C ARG A 329 -4.35 12.82 -21.63
N LEU A 330 -4.56 14.12 -21.83
CA LEU A 330 -4.62 15.09 -20.74
C LEU A 330 -5.84 14.87 -19.84
N ASP A 331 -6.99 14.57 -20.44
CA ASP A 331 -8.21 14.18 -19.72
C ASP A 331 -8.03 12.87 -18.94
N ALA A 332 -7.35 11.88 -19.54
CA ALA A 332 -7.05 10.62 -18.88
C ALA A 332 -6.08 10.80 -17.70
N LEU A 333 -5.07 11.65 -17.84
CA LEU A 333 -4.15 12.02 -16.76
C LEU A 333 -4.87 12.76 -15.63
N LYS A 334 -5.75 13.70 -15.97
CA LYS A 334 -6.61 14.40 -15.00
C LYS A 334 -7.49 13.41 -14.24
N GLY A 335 -8.16 12.50 -14.94
CA GLY A 335 -8.96 11.44 -14.33
C GLY A 335 -8.15 10.53 -13.40
N ALA A 336 -6.90 10.19 -13.78
CA ALA A 336 -6.00 9.43 -12.94
C ALA A 336 -5.64 10.19 -11.65
N LEU A 337 -5.32 11.49 -11.73
CA LEU A 337 -5.03 12.33 -10.56
C LEU A 337 -6.26 12.51 -9.64
N ASP A 338 -7.44 12.71 -10.22
CA ASP A 338 -8.69 12.86 -9.47
C ASP A 338 -9.07 11.54 -8.76
N SER A 339 -8.81 10.39 -9.38
CA SER A 339 -9.02 9.08 -8.76
C SER A 339 -8.08 8.84 -7.57
N VAL A 340 -6.87 9.38 -7.62
CA VAL A 340 -5.89 9.33 -6.53
C VAL A 340 -6.27 10.28 -5.39
N SER A 341 -6.86 11.44 -5.70
CA SER A 341 -7.32 12.44 -4.71
C SER A 341 -8.63 12.04 -4.01
N ASN A 342 -9.64 11.56 -4.76
CA ASN A 342 -10.97 11.22 -4.21
C ASN A 342 -10.99 9.95 -3.35
N ASN A 343 -9.96 9.11 -3.39
CA ASN A 343 -9.79 8.02 -2.43
C ASN A 343 -9.32 8.52 -1.05
N GLY A 344 -9.10 9.83 -0.87
CA GLY A 344 -8.67 10.47 0.37
C GLY A 344 -9.77 11.18 1.20
N THR A 345 -10.98 11.35 0.67
CA THR A 345 -12.09 12.08 1.31
C THR A 345 -13.28 11.14 1.57
N PRO A 346 -13.65 10.86 2.83
CA PRO A 346 -14.87 10.14 3.13
C PRO A 346 -16.09 11.07 2.97
N THR A 347 -17.07 10.63 2.19
CA THR A 347 -18.48 11.04 2.37
C THR A 347 -19.09 10.33 3.56
#